data_AF-A0A0L6UJ41-F1
#
_entry.id   AF-A0A0L6UJ41-F1
#
_cell.length_a   1.000
_cell.length_b   1.000
_cell.length_c   1.000
_cell.angle_alpha   90.00
_cell.angle_beta   90.00
_cell.angle_gamma   90.00
#
_symmetry.space_group_name_H-M   'P 1'
#
loop_
_entity.id
_entity.type
_entity.pdbx_description
1 polymer ?
#
loop_
_entity_poly.entity_id
_entity_poly.type
_entity_poly.pdbx_seq_one_letter_code
_entity_poly.pdbx_strand_id
1 'polypeptide(L)'
;MTERRQRRRHSAVDRPIVNTSEDCRDRARARRAGEMDSLEPKCTGLKNSYDACFNRWFEKYLSLTASHDSGSDQKRVLAQSKHQYEKECGRKWQQYHACLNVCSTPTHSEALESRQLKPLLEAARNEDPLTESSKLEKSTQER
;
A
#
# COMPACT_ATOMS: atom_id res chain seq x y z
N MET A 1 44.91 44.40 42.29
CA MET A 1 44.18 43.27 41.65
C MET A 1 42.77 43.25 42.24
N THR A 2 41.86 44.08 41.71
CA THR A 2 40.76 43.67 40.77
C THR A 2 39.84 42.60 41.38
N GLU A 3 38.52 42.71 41.45
CA GLU A 3 37.54 43.78 41.20
C GLU A 3 36.21 43.28 41.82
N ARG A 4 35.37 44.20 42.28
CA ARG A 4 33.98 43.96 42.72
C ARG A 4 33.12 43.50 41.54
N ARG A 5 32.10 42.67 41.77
CA ARG A 5 30.67 43.08 41.57
C ARG A 5 29.65 41.97 41.83
N GLN A 6 28.73 42.31 42.71
CA GLN A 6 27.43 41.69 42.95
C GLN A 6 26.37 42.26 41.98
N ARG A 7 25.33 41.43 41.72
CA ARG A 7 23.96 41.74 41.23
C ARG A 7 23.77 42.10 39.74
N ARG A 8 22.84 41.40 39.07
CA ARG A 8 21.45 41.84 38.79
C ARG A 8 20.63 40.77 38.06
N ARG A 9 19.33 40.72 38.41
CA ARG A 9 18.23 39.94 37.80
C ARG A 9 17.94 40.42 36.37
N HIS A 10 17.46 39.55 35.49
CA HIS A 10 16.43 39.85 34.47
C HIS A 10 15.64 38.56 34.13
N SER A 11 14.35 38.74 33.88
CA SER A 11 13.31 37.76 33.56
C SER A 11 12.86 38.00 32.10
N ALA A 12 12.65 36.95 31.30
CA ALA A 12 11.85 36.87 30.06
C ALA A 12 12.09 35.46 29.46
N VAL A 13 11.10 34.55 29.41
CA VAL A 13 10.14 34.38 28.30
C VAL A 13 10.83 34.42 26.93
N ASP A 14 11.18 33.25 26.37
CA ASP A 14 10.62 32.74 25.09
C ASP A 14 11.28 31.42 24.65
N ARG A 15 10.48 30.50 24.11
CA ARG A 15 10.96 29.30 23.37
C ARG A 15 11.50 29.76 22.01
N PRO A 16 12.31 28.91 21.35
CA PRO A 16 11.69 28.25 20.22
C PRO A 16 11.88 26.73 20.24
N ILE A 17 10.79 26.11 19.82
CA ILE A 17 10.62 24.72 19.43
C ILE A 17 11.67 24.41 18.37
N VAL A 18 12.63 23.54 18.68
CA VAL A 18 13.45 22.92 17.62
C VAL A 18 12.64 21.76 17.05
N ASN A 19 12.36 21.92 15.76
CA ASN A 19 11.33 21.29 14.98
C ASN A 19 11.70 19.82 14.69
N THR A 20 10.81 18.91 15.07
CA THR A 20 10.82 17.51 14.64
C THR A 20 10.38 17.43 13.17
N SER A 21 11.30 17.51 12.22
CA SER A 21 10.94 17.32 10.80
C SER A 21 12.04 16.73 9.90
N GLU A 22 13.19 16.33 10.44
CA GLU A 22 14.34 15.91 9.62
C GLU A 22 14.72 14.42 9.71
N ASP A 23 13.89 13.55 10.30
CA ASP A 23 14.20 12.10 10.36
C ASP A 23 13.49 11.24 9.28
N CYS A 24 12.68 11.85 8.40
CA CYS A 24 12.02 11.13 7.29
C CYS A 24 12.76 11.19 5.95
N ARG A 25 13.80 12.04 5.80
CA ARG A 25 14.47 12.26 4.50
C ARG A 25 15.70 11.39 4.26
N ASP A 26 16.37 10.88 5.31
CA ASP A 26 17.69 10.26 5.14
C ASP A 26 17.72 8.73 5.01
N ARG A 27 16.57 8.05 5.02
CA ARG A 27 16.50 6.61 4.67
C ARG A 27 16.20 6.32 3.19
N ALA A 28 16.12 7.35 2.33
CA ALA A 28 15.88 7.21 0.89
C ALA A 28 17.11 6.73 0.09
N ARG A 29 18.19 6.28 0.74
CA ARG A 29 19.45 5.88 0.09
C ARG A 29 19.76 4.39 0.25
N ALA A 30 18.79 3.55 -0.08
CA ALA A 30 19.01 2.13 -0.38
C ALA A 30 18.01 1.67 -1.46
N ARG A 31 18.01 2.35 -2.61
CA ARG A 31 17.20 1.99 -3.78
C ARG A 31 17.72 0.69 -4.38
N ARG A 32 17.08 -0.45 -4.08
CA ARG A 32 17.15 -1.65 -4.92
C ARG A 32 16.26 -1.43 -6.14
N ALA A 33 16.84 -1.51 -7.33
CA ALA A 33 16.10 -1.47 -8.58
C ALA A 33 15.18 -2.71 -8.66
N GLY A 34 13.87 -2.51 -8.53
CA GLY A 34 12.86 -3.58 -8.49
C GLY A 34 11.73 -3.33 -7.48
N GLU A 35 11.86 -2.33 -6.62
CA GLU A 35 10.88 -1.97 -5.59
C GLU A 35 9.85 -0.97 -6.15
N MET A 36 8.56 -1.30 -6.16
CA MET A 36 7.48 -0.42 -6.63
C MET A 36 6.93 0.42 -5.48
N ASP A 37 6.92 1.74 -5.65
CA ASP A 37 6.39 2.64 -4.64
C ASP A 37 4.88 2.45 -4.44
N SER A 38 4.43 2.57 -3.19
CA SER A 38 3.01 2.67 -2.89
C SER A 38 2.52 4.10 -3.11
N LEU A 39 1.19 4.29 -3.19
CA LEU A 39 0.57 5.63 -3.25
C LEU A 39 1.03 6.55 -2.11
N GLU A 40 1.39 5.94 -0.99
CA GLU A 40 1.92 6.60 0.18
C GLU A 40 3.28 5.98 0.57
N PRO A 41 4.37 6.77 0.70
CA PRO A 41 5.71 6.25 0.97
C PRO A 41 5.80 5.39 2.25
N LYS A 42 5.01 5.71 3.28
CA LYS A 42 5.00 4.94 4.54
C LYS A 42 4.46 3.51 4.37
N CYS A 43 3.67 3.26 3.32
CA CYS A 43 3.15 1.93 3.00
C CYS A 43 4.03 1.15 2.02
N THR A 44 5.05 1.76 1.40
CA THR A 44 5.92 1.11 0.41
C THR A 44 6.53 -0.19 0.96
N GLY A 45 7.15 -0.18 2.14
CA GLY A 45 7.75 -1.40 2.71
C GLY A 45 6.73 -2.54 2.94
N LEU A 46 5.49 -2.20 3.32
CA LEU A 46 4.42 -3.19 3.49
C LEU A 46 3.94 -3.74 2.13
N LYS A 47 3.83 -2.86 1.13
CA LYS A 47 3.51 -3.24 -0.25
C LYS A 47 4.52 -4.24 -0.78
N ASN A 48 5.82 -3.96 -0.68
CA ASN A 48 6.84 -4.84 -1.27
C ASN A 48 6.92 -6.20 -0.58
N SER A 49 6.72 -6.24 0.74
CA SER A 49 6.61 -7.48 1.50
C SER A 49 5.40 -8.32 1.07
N TYR A 50 4.27 -7.66 0.78
CA TYR A 50 3.08 -8.31 0.25
C TYR A 50 3.29 -8.78 -1.20
N ASP A 51 3.76 -7.90 -2.10
CA ASP A 51 3.99 -8.18 -3.52
C ASP A 51 4.95 -9.36 -3.71
N ALA A 52 6.04 -9.42 -2.93
CA ALA A 52 6.97 -10.55 -2.96
C ALA A 52 6.33 -11.89 -2.52
N CYS A 53 5.40 -11.86 -1.56
CA CYS A 53 4.64 -13.04 -1.17
C CYS A 53 3.64 -13.44 -2.26
N PHE A 54 2.88 -12.46 -2.75
CA PHE A 54 1.87 -12.63 -3.78
C PHE A 54 2.47 -13.20 -5.05
N ASN A 55 3.57 -12.64 -5.57
CA ASN A 55 4.18 -13.08 -6.82
C ASN A 55 4.62 -14.56 -6.75
N ARG A 56 5.23 -14.98 -5.63
CA ARG A 56 5.61 -16.39 -5.40
C ARG A 56 4.42 -17.33 -5.35
N TRP A 57 3.30 -16.89 -4.77
CA TRP A 57 2.07 -17.67 -4.78
C TRP A 57 1.43 -17.67 -6.19
N PHE A 58 1.46 -16.54 -6.88
CA PHE A 58 0.82 -16.32 -8.17
C PHE A 58 1.47 -17.14 -9.29
N GLU A 59 2.80 -17.26 -9.30
CA GLU A 59 3.51 -18.14 -10.23
C GLU A 59 3.04 -19.60 -10.12
N LYS A 60 2.85 -20.09 -8.88
CA LYS A 60 2.31 -21.44 -8.64
C LYS A 60 0.86 -21.55 -9.07
N TYR A 61 0.05 -20.54 -8.78
CA TYR A 61 -1.34 -20.49 -9.20
C TYR A 61 -1.46 -20.62 -10.72
N LEU A 62 -0.67 -19.86 -11.48
CA LEU A 62 -0.65 -19.90 -12.95
C LEU A 62 -0.25 -21.27 -13.48
N SER A 63 0.79 -21.88 -12.90
CA SER A 63 1.24 -23.23 -13.27
C SER A 63 0.15 -24.28 -13.06
N LEU A 64 -0.59 -24.20 -11.95
CA LEU A 64 -1.71 -25.10 -11.66
C LEU A 64 -2.86 -24.90 -12.66
N THR A 65 -3.21 -23.66 -12.99
CA THR A 65 -4.29 -23.38 -13.95
C THR A 65 -3.96 -23.79 -15.37
N ALA A 66 -2.68 -23.75 -15.77
CA ALA A 66 -2.24 -24.17 -17.09
C ALA A 66 -2.20 -25.70 -17.26
N SER A 67 -2.10 -26.45 -16.16
CA SER A 67 -1.87 -27.91 -16.21
C SER A 67 -3.15 -28.76 -16.03
N HIS A 68 -4.25 -28.18 -15.55
CA HIS A 68 -5.48 -28.90 -15.23
C HIS A 68 -6.65 -28.46 -16.14
N ASP A 69 -7.00 -29.30 -17.11
CA ASP A 69 -8.07 -29.05 -18.11
C ASP A 69 -9.41 -29.74 -17.75
N SER A 70 -9.44 -30.56 -16.69
CA SER A 70 -10.67 -31.18 -16.16
C SER A 70 -11.35 -30.25 -15.13
N GLY A 71 -12.54 -29.74 -15.48
CA GLY A 71 -13.24 -28.71 -14.69
C GLY A 71 -13.56 -29.07 -13.22
N SER A 72 -13.64 -30.36 -12.86
CA SER A 72 -13.90 -30.82 -11.49
C SER A 72 -12.66 -30.79 -10.59
N ASP A 73 -11.47 -31.12 -11.12
CA ASP A 73 -10.21 -31.04 -10.38
C ASP A 73 -9.72 -29.60 -10.29
N GLN A 74 -9.95 -28.80 -11.33
CA GLN A 74 -9.59 -27.39 -11.36
C GLN A 74 -10.20 -26.61 -10.19
N LYS A 75 -11.50 -26.78 -9.92
CA LYS A 75 -12.17 -26.09 -8.79
C LYS A 75 -11.57 -26.45 -7.43
N ARG A 76 -11.20 -27.72 -7.24
CA ARG A 76 -10.58 -28.23 -6.00
C ARG A 76 -9.18 -27.66 -5.82
N VAL A 77 -8.37 -27.68 -6.87
CA VAL A 77 -7.00 -27.14 -6.88
C VAL A 77 -7.00 -25.63 -6.68
N LEU A 78 -7.92 -24.90 -7.31
CA LEU A 78 -8.10 -23.46 -7.13
C LEU A 78 -8.50 -23.10 -5.70
N ALA A 79 -9.46 -23.82 -5.11
CA ALA A 79 -9.86 -23.62 -3.72
C ALA A 79 -8.70 -23.87 -2.75
N GLN A 80 -7.90 -24.91 -2.99
CA GLN A 80 -6.71 -25.19 -2.20
C GLN A 80 -5.64 -24.10 -2.35
N SER A 81 -5.42 -23.60 -3.56
CA SER A 81 -4.49 -22.51 -3.83
C SER A 81 -4.93 -21.21 -3.11
N LYS A 82 -6.22 -20.91 -3.12
CA LYS A 82 -6.79 -19.79 -2.34
C LYS A 82 -6.54 -19.96 -0.84
N HIS A 83 -6.73 -21.15 -0.30
CA HIS A 83 -6.45 -21.41 1.12
C HIS A 83 -4.97 -21.20 1.47
N GLN A 84 -4.05 -21.62 0.59
CA GLN A 84 -2.61 -21.37 0.77
C GLN A 84 -2.28 -19.87 0.75
N TYR A 85 -2.90 -19.10 -0.16
CA TYR A 85 -2.75 -17.65 -0.20
C TYR A 85 -3.12 -16.99 1.14
N GLU A 86 -4.30 -17.31 1.68
CA GLU A 86 -4.77 -16.70 2.93
C GLU A 86 -3.82 -17.03 4.10
N LYS A 87 -3.32 -18.27 4.15
CA LYS A 87 -2.39 -18.72 5.19
C LYS A 87 -1.01 -18.03 5.09
N GLU A 88 -0.48 -17.88 3.89
CA GLU A 88 0.89 -17.39 3.66
C GLU A 88 0.97 -15.86 3.53
N CYS A 89 0.06 -15.27 2.75
CA CYS A 89 0.09 -13.86 2.36
C CYS A 89 -1.04 -13.04 2.97
N GLY A 90 -2.12 -13.66 3.48
CA GLY A 90 -3.30 -12.95 3.98
C GLY A 90 -3.00 -11.92 5.07
N ARG A 91 -2.12 -12.24 6.03
CA ARG A 91 -1.70 -11.27 7.07
C ARG A 91 -0.94 -10.08 6.48
N LYS A 92 -0.08 -10.31 5.48
CA LYS A 92 0.70 -9.24 4.81
C LYS A 92 -0.24 -8.33 4.02
N TRP A 93 -1.21 -8.92 3.34
CA TRP A 93 -2.28 -8.18 2.66
C TRP A 93 -3.05 -7.30 3.65
N GLN A 94 -3.51 -7.85 4.77
CA GLN A 94 -4.22 -7.08 5.79
C GLN A 94 -3.40 -5.92 6.33
N GLN A 95 -2.10 -6.12 6.59
CA GLN A 95 -1.22 -5.05 7.07
C GLN A 95 -1.04 -3.94 6.01
N TYR A 96 -0.81 -4.31 4.75
CA TYR A 96 -0.69 -3.35 3.66
C TYR A 96 -2.01 -2.61 3.40
N HIS A 97 -3.13 -3.34 3.31
CA HIS A 97 -4.46 -2.79 3.10
C HIS A 97 -4.91 -1.92 4.27
N ALA A 98 -4.63 -2.33 5.50
CA ALA A 98 -4.81 -1.48 6.67
C ALA A 98 -3.90 -0.26 6.59
N CYS A 99 -2.65 -0.35 6.13
CA CYS A 99 -1.83 0.83 5.89
C CYS A 99 -2.51 1.77 4.88
N LEU A 100 -3.03 1.29 3.76
CA LEU A 100 -3.74 2.14 2.79
C LEU A 100 -5.00 2.79 3.38
N ASN A 101 -5.73 2.08 4.25
CA ASN A 101 -7.03 2.51 4.79
C ASN A 101 -6.97 3.23 6.14
N VAL A 102 -5.94 2.97 6.95
CA VAL A 102 -5.68 3.46 8.33
C VAL A 102 -4.49 4.40 8.38
N CYS A 103 -3.75 4.57 7.27
CA CYS A 103 -2.86 5.71 7.17
C CYS A 103 -3.57 7.06 7.24
N SER A 104 -4.88 7.09 7.41
CA SER A 104 -5.65 8.06 8.19
C SER A 104 -5.41 7.98 9.70
N THR A 105 -4.17 8.19 10.13
CA THR A 105 -3.94 8.78 11.45
C THR A 105 -4.52 10.21 11.44
N PRO A 106 -5.07 10.75 12.54
CA PRO A 106 -5.76 12.05 12.56
C PRO A 106 -4.91 13.26 12.11
N THR A 107 -3.59 13.09 11.96
CA THR A 107 -2.67 14.09 11.43
C THR A 107 -2.24 13.86 9.96
N HIS A 108 -2.57 12.74 9.31
CA HIS A 108 -2.10 12.41 7.95
C HIS A 108 -3.05 11.49 7.13
N SER A 109 -4.37 11.73 7.16
CA SER A 109 -5.38 11.03 6.34
C SER A 109 -5.37 11.39 4.86
N GLU A 110 -4.20 11.42 4.23
CA GLU A 110 -4.06 11.98 2.88
C GLU A 110 -3.93 10.96 1.75
N ALA A 111 -3.68 9.67 1.98
CA ALA A 111 -3.35 8.78 0.85
C ALA A 111 -4.46 8.64 -0.21
N LEU A 112 -5.71 8.46 0.20
CA LEU A 112 -6.87 8.31 -0.71
C LEU A 112 -7.91 9.44 -0.56
N GLU A 113 -8.00 10.08 0.62
CA GLU A 113 -8.95 11.17 0.87
C GLU A 113 -8.43 12.53 0.40
N SER A 114 -7.14 12.87 0.56
CA SER A 114 -6.61 14.17 0.07
C SER A 114 -6.79 14.33 -1.44
N ARG A 115 -6.72 13.20 -2.15
CA ARG A 115 -6.84 13.16 -3.61
C ARG A 115 -8.30 13.05 -4.07
N GLN A 116 -9.27 13.00 -3.15
CA GLN A 116 -10.70 12.80 -3.42
C GLN A 116 -10.96 11.54 -4.29
N LEU A 117 -10.04 10.56 -4.24
CA LEU A 117 -10.09 9.39 -5.09
C LEU A 117 -11.00 8.30 -4.55
N LYS A 118 -11.29 8.28 -3.23
CA LYS A 118 -12.17 7.28 -2.63
C LYS A 118 -13.53 7.15 -3.34
N PRO A 119 -14.35 8.22 -3.50
CA PRO A 119 -15.65 8.08 -4.14
C PRO A 119 -15.56 7.62 -5.60
N LEU A 120 -14.53 8.08 -6.34
CA LEU A 120 -14.31 7.68 -7.73
C LEU A 120 -13.86 6.22 -7.85
N LEU A 121 -12.99 5.77 -6.94
CA LEU A 121 -12.52 4.40 -6.90
C LEU A 121 -13.64 3.45 -6.49
N GLU A 122 -14.50 3.83 -5.53
CA GLU A 122 -15.67 3.04 -5.16
C GLU A 122 -16.67 2.94 -6.30
N ALA A 123 -16.93 4.05 -7.03
CA ALA A 123 -17.75 4.01 -8.25
C ALA A 123 -17.18 3.00 -9.26
N ALA A 124 -15.87 3.10 -9.57
CA ALA A 124 -15.21 2.20 -10.50
C ALA A 124 -15.16 0.73 -10.03
N ARG A 125 -15.06 0.46 -8.72
CA ARG A 125 -15.07 -0.90 -8.16
C ARG A 125 -16.44 -1.56 -8.21
N ASN A 126 -17.51 -0.77 -8.25
CA ASN A 126 -18.88 -1.26 -8.37
C ASN A 126 -19.29 -1.53 -9.82
N GLU A 127 -18.50 -1.10 -10.79
CA GLU A 127 -18.70 -1.44 -12.20
C GLU A 127 -18.28 -2.90 -12.45
N ASP A 128 -19.04 -3.63 -13.27
CA ASP A 128 -18.69 -4.97 -13.77
C ASP A 128 -18.35 -4.91 -15.26
N PRO A 129 -17.12 -4.50 -15.61
CA PRO A 129 -16.74 -4.25 -17.01
C PRO A 129 -16.75 -5.52 -17.87
N LEU A 130 -16.70 -6.72 -17.28
CA LEU A 130 -16.64 -7.97 -18.05
C LEU A 130 -18.01 -8.47 -18.49
N THR A 131 -19.12 -7.96 -17.93
CA THR A 131 -20.46 -8.27 -18.44
C THR A 131 -20.69 -7.70 -19.84
N GLU A 132 -20.23 -6.47 -20.09
CA GLU A 132 -20.30 -5.81 -21.39
C GLU A 132 -19.25 -6.31 -22.41
N SER A 133 -18.26 -7.13 -22.00
CA SER A 133 -17.27 -7.72 -22.93
C SER A 133 -17.92 -8.60 -24.00
N SER A 134 -19.00 -9.31 -23.64
CA SER A 134 -19.87 -10.05 -24.57
C SER A 134 -20.54 -9.17 -25.63
N LYS A 135 -20.65 -7.86 -25.35
CA LYS A 135 -21.24 -6.83 -26.22
C LYS A 135 -20.18 -6.14 -27.08
N LEU A 136 -18.95 -6.00 -26.58
CA LEU A 136 -17.79 -5.53 -27.36
C LEU A 136 -17.42 -6.50 -28.48
N GLU A 137 -17.51 -7.82 -28.24
CA GLU A 137 -17.26 -8.83 -29.27
C GLU A 137 -18.25 -8.67 -30.45
N LYS A 138 -19.52 -8.40 -30.17
CA LYS A 138 -20.53 -8.10 -31.21
C LYS A 138 -20.23 -6.82 -31.99
N SER A 139 -19.79 -5.76 -31.30
CA SER A 139 -19.45 -4.49 -31.97
C SER A 139 -18.20 -4.58 -32.85
N THR A 140 -17.30 -5.52 -32.59
CA THR A 140 -16.07 -5.73 -33.37
C THR A 140 -16.34 -6.61 -34.59
N GLN A 141 -17.39 -7.41 -34.56
CA GLN A 141 -17.81 -8.32 -35.63
C GLN A 141 -18.77 -7.66 -36.65
N GLU A 142 -19.32 -6.48 -36.35
CA GLU A 142 -20.19 -5.69 -37.24
C GLU A 142 -19.46 -4.55 -37.99
N ARG A 143 -18.12 -4.60 -38.11
CA ARG A 143 -17.34 -3.72 -38.99
C ARG A 143 -16.75 -4.45 -40.20
#